data_AF-A0A7S1WTB7-F1
#
_entry.id   AF-A0A7S1WTB7-F1
#
_cell.length_a   1.000
_cell.length_b   1.000
_cell.length_c   1.000
_cell.angle_alpha   90.00
_cell.angle_beta   90.00
_cell.angle_gamma   90.00
#
_symmetry.space_group_name_H-M   'P 1'
#
loop_
_entity.id
_entity.type
_entity.pdbx_description
1 polymer ?
#
loop_
_entity_poly.entity_id
_entity_poly.type
_entity_poly.pdbx_seq_one_letter_code
_entity_poly.pdbx_strand_id
1 'polypeptide(L)'
;PLDVRAVNAAVSACEKAAVWEQALVLITRAASVGFHCNAATFGAAISALQKGSKWELALQSLDMMGSSRVAQDAIAFSACMSACSAGSQWARALLLFERLRGLRGARADRIAFNAAIQACAQGSLWERALWLFRSMPAPTIVSFNAVLDAARQRPALACELWEQGLAKGVYQDVEHWQGSSGVLDLHRLSEGASVAAVLWWLQTRAPARASRGARLSIVTGWGRSRLPHQRGDVRAHVLATLREAGMQALPTDNAGSIDVDVSALAGVN
;
A
#
# COMPACT_ATOMS: atom_id res chain seq x y z
N PRO A 1 -18.45 -1.64 -38.04
CA PRO A 1 -19.28 -2.00 -36.86
C PRO A 1 -18.42 -2.06 -35.59
N LEU A 2 -18.82 -1.36 -34.53
CA LEU A 2 -18.21 -1.55 -33.21
C LEU A 2 -18.61 -2.94 -32.71
N ASP A 3 -17.64 -3.81 -32.42
CA ASP A 3 -17.85 -5.10 -31.76
C ASP A 3 -17.55 -4.93 -30.25
N VAL A 4 -18.29 -5.61 -29.38
CA VAL A 4 -18.03 -5.70 -27.93
C VAL A 4 -16.56 -6.06 -27.66
N ARG A 5 -15.97 -6.93 -28.49
CA ARG A 5 -14.54 -7.27 -28.40
C ARG A 5 -13.64 -6.07 -28.68
N ALA A 6 -13.99 -5.24 -29.67
CA ALA A 6 -13.23 -4.05 -30.02
C ALA A 6 -13.33 -2.97 -28.93
N VAL A 7 -14.52 -2.76 -28.35
CA VAL A 7 -14.71 -1.83 -27.22
C VAL A 7 -13.93 -2.31 -25.99
N ASN A 8 -14.02 -3.59 -25.64
CA ASN A 8 -13.28 -4.15 -24.52
C ASN A 8 -11.76 -4.07 -24.73
N ALA A 9 -11.27 -4.37 -25.94
CA ALA A 9 -9.86 -4.24 -26.28
C ALA A 9 -9.39 -2.78 -26.18
N ALA A 10 -10.19 -1.83 -26.68
CA ALA A 10 -9.87 -0.41 -26.61
C ALA A 10 -9.84 0.11 -25.17
N VAL A 11 -10.85 -0.22 -24.35
CA VAL A 11 -10.88 0.19 -22.94
C VAL A 11 -9.76 -0.47 -22.15
N SER A 12 -9.42 -1.74 -22.41
CA SER A 12 -8.27 -2.41 -21.80
C SER A 12 -6.94 -1.79 -22.23
N ALA A 13 -6.81 -1.33 -23.48
CA ALA A 13 -5.64 -0.57 -23.91
C ALA A 13 -5.55 0.77 -23.17
N CYS A 14 -6.67 1.48 -23.00
CA CYS A 14 -6.73 2.72 -22.22
C CYS A 14 -6.34 2.49 -20.75
N GLU A 15 -6.79 1.38 -20.16
CA GLU A 15 -6.43 0.97 -18.81
C GLU A 15 -4.92 0.74 -18.66
N LYS A 16 -4.29 0.05 -19.61
CA LYS A 16 -2.84 -0.18 -19.62
C LYS A 16 -2.04 1.12 -19.83
N ALA A 17 -2.57 2.04 -20.64
CA ALA A 17 -1.97 3.35 -20.89
C ALA A 17 -2.33 4.41 -19.85
N ALA A 18 -3.15 4.09 -18.84
CA ALA A 18 -3.65 5.02 -17.82
C ALA A 18 -4.36 6.28 -18.38
N VAL A 19 -4.96 6.18 -19.58
CA VAL A 19 -5.72 7.27 -20.24
C VAL A 19 -7.21 7.15 -19.92
N TRP A 20 -7.56 7.56 -18.70
CA TRP A 20 -8.90 7.40 -18.14
C TRP A 20 -9.97 8.21 -18.90
N GLU A 21 -9.61 9.36 -19.49
CA GLU A 21 -10.52 10.19 -20.29
C GLU A 21 -11.05 9.39 -21.49
N GLN A 22 -10.14 8.70 -22.19
CA GLN A 22 -10.47 7.92 -23.38
C GLN A 22 -11.28 6.68 -23.00
N ALA A 23 -10.93 6.01 -21.90
CA ALA A 23 -11.72 4.90 -21.37
C ALA A 23 -13.17 5.32 -21.09
N LEU A 24 -13.37 6.48 -20.44
CA LEU A 24 -14.68 7.01 -20.10
C LEU A 24 -15.51 7.38 -21.35
N VAL A 25 -14.87 8.03 -22.33
CA VAL A 25 -15.50 8.36 -23.62
C VAL A 25 -15.96 7.10 -24.34
N LEU A 26 -15.13 6.04 -24.36
CA LEU A 26 -15.45 4.78 -25.01
C LEU A 26 -16.66 4.09 -24.37
N ILE A 27 -16.73 4.00 -23.04
CA ILE A 27 -17.88 3.35 -22.37
C ILE A 27 -19.16 4.18 -22.51
N THR A 28 -19.06 5.50 -22.45
CA THR A 28 -20.22 6.40 -22.56
C THR A 28 -20.79 6.37 -23.97
N ARG A 29 -19.92 6.37 -24.98
CA ARG A 29 -20.31 6.24 -26.38
C ARG A 29 -20.88 4.86 -26.68
N ALA A 30 -20.28 3.78 -26.15
CA ALA A 30 -20.82 2.43 -26.30
C ALA A 30 -22.24 2.35 -25.72
N ALA A 31 -22.48 2.90 -24.53
CA ALA A 31 -23.81 2.96 -23.94
C ALA A 31 -24.81 3.78 -24.79
N SER A 32 -24.40 4.93 -25.35
CA SER A 32 -25.29 5.79 -26.13
C SER A 32 -25.70 5.22 -27.49
N VAL A 33 -24.87 4.35 -28.08
CA VAL A 33 -25.21 3.63 -29.32
C VAL A 33 -25.84 2.25 -29.07
N GLY A 34 -26.35 2.02 -27.85
CA GLY A 34 -27.12 0.82 -27.50
C GLY A 34 -26.28 -0.42 -27.24
N PHE A 35 -24.96 -0.31 -27.04
CA PHE A 35 -24.13 -1.45 -26.66
C PHE A 35 -24.27 -1.75 -25.17
N HIS A 36 -24.47 -3.03 -24.88
CA HIS A 36 -24.48 -3.53 -23.52
C HIS A 36 -23.04 -3.75 -23.02
N CYS A 37 -22.47 -2.73 -22.39
CA CYS A 37 -21.23 -2.84 -21.62
C CYS A 37 -21.36 -3.98 -20.61
N ASN A 38 -20.34 -4.83 -20.51
CA ASN A 38 -20.32 -5.95 -19.58
C ASN A 38 -19.36 -5.69 -18.42
N ALA A 39 -19.22 -6.65 -17.51
CA ALA A 39 -18.38 -6.49 -16.33
C ALA A 39 -16.91 -6.21 -16.69
N ALA A 40 -16.39 -6.78 -17.77
CA ALA A 40 -15.03 -6.50 -18.24
C ALA A 40 -14.88 -5.06 -18.74
N THR A 41 -15.87 -4.54 -19.47
CA THR A 41 -15.87 -3.14 -19.95
C THR A 41 -15.82 -2.15 -18.78
N PHE A 42 -16.71 -2.33 -17.79
CA PHE A 42 -16.76 -1.48 -16.61
C PHE A 42 -15.52 -1.64 -15.73
N GLY A 43 -15.05 -2.87 -15.51
CA GLY A 43 -13.85 -3.15 -14.72
C GLY A 43 -12.59 -2.47 -15.26
N ALA A 44 -12.38 -2.54 -16.59
CA ALA A 44 -11.25 -1.87 -17.23
C ALA A 44 -11.37 -0.33 -17.15
N ALA A 45 -12.57 0.23 -17.31
CA ALA A 45 -12.78 1.68 -17.17
C ALA A 45 -12.56 2.16 -15.73
N ILE A 46 -13.09 1.46 -14.73
CA ILE A 46 -12.89 1.76 -13.31
C ILE A 46 -11.40 1.65 -12.94
N SER A 47 -10.69 0.65 -13.46
CA SER A 47 -9.25 0.52 -13.25
C SER A 47 -8.46 1.66 -13.90
N ALA A 48 -8.84 2.11 -15.11
CA ALA A 48 -8.26 3.30 -15.72
C ALA A 48 -8.49 4.56 -14.84
N LEU A 49 -9.71 4.75 -14.33
CA LEU A 49 -10.06 5.85 -13.42
C LEU A 49 -9.29 5.79 -12.10
N GLN A 50 -9.07 4.59 -11.56
CA GLN A 50 -8.23 4.36 -10.39
C GLN A 50 -6.78 4.81 -10.62
N LYS A 51 -6.19 4.49 -11.78
CA LYS A 51 -4.83 4.94 -12.15
C LYS A 51 -4.77 6.46 -12.35
N GLY A 52 -5.86 7.07 -12.79
CA GLY A 52 -6.02 8.53 -12.90
C GLY A 52 -6.44 9.24 -11.59
N SER A 53 -6.56 8.52 -10.47
CA SER A 53 -7.07 9.04 -9.18
C SER A 53 -8.44 9.75 -9.27
N LYS A 54 -9.29 9.35 -10.22
CA LYS A 54 -10.62 9.93 -10.46
C LYS A 54 -11.70 9.16 -9.69
N TRP A 55 -11.68 9.34 -8.38
CA TRP A 55 -12.54 8.56 -7.48
C TRP A 55 -14.04 8.85 -7.71
N GLU A 56 -14.44 10.09 -7.97
CA GLU A 56 -15.84 10.45 -8.23
C GLU A 56 -16.40 9.66 -9.42
N LEU A 57 -15.64 9.67 -10.52
CA LEU A 57 -15.99 9.01 -11.76
C LEU A 57 -15.95 7.48 -11.62
N ALA A 58 -15.04 6.94 -10.81
CA ALA A 58 -15.00 5.52 -10.51
C ALA A 58 -16.28 5.06 -9.79
N LEU A 59 -16.74 5.82 -8.80
CA LEU A 59 -18.00 5.54 -8.10
C LEU A 59 -19.22 5.66 -9.01
N GLN A 60 -19.27 6.71 -9.83
CA GLN A 60 -20.34 6.86 -10.84
C GLN A 60 -20.38 5.69 -11.81
N SER A 61 -19.22 5.19 -12.24
CA SER A 61 -19.11 4.03 -13.13
C SER A 61 -19.58 2.74 -12.44
N LEU A 62 -19.27 2.57 -11.15
CA LEU A 62 -19.76 1.46 -10.36
C LEU A 62 -21.30 1.50 -10.21
N ASP A 63 -21.87 2.67 -9.94
CA ASP A 63 -23.33 2.81 -9.83
C ASP A 63 -24.05 2.65 -11.19
N MET A 64 -23.42 3.09 -12.29
CA MET A 64 -23.89 2.84 -13.65
C MET A 64 -23.90 1.36 -14.00
N MET A 65 -22.87 0.61 -13.59
CA MET A 65 -22.80 -0.85 -13.74
C MET A 65 -24.00 -1.53 -13.06
N GLY A 66 -24.33 -1.11 -11.83
CA GLY A 66 -25.49 -1.61 -11.10
C GLY A 66 -26.82 -1.25 -11.76
N SER A 67 -26.99 0.00 -12.19
CA SER A 67 -28.20 0.49 -12.88
C SER A 67 -28.42 -0.21 -14.23
N SER A 68 -27.33 -0.61 -14.88
CA SER A 68 -27.35 -1.37 -16.14
C SER A 68 -27.55 -2.88 -15.94
N ARG A 69 -27.86 -3.32 -14.71
CA ARG A 69 -28.03 -4.74 -14.33
C ARG A 69 -26.80 -5.61 -14.62
N VAL A 70 -25.61 -4.99 -14.66
CA VAL A 70 -24.34 -5.71 -14.77
C VAL A 70 -23.88 -6.07 -13.36
N ALA A 71 -23.56 -7.34 -13.14
CA ALA A 71 -23.18 -7.85 -11.83
C ALA A 71 -21.88 -7.18 -11.33
N GLN A 72 -21.98 -6.38 -10.28
CA GLN A 72 -20.82 -5.81 -9.60
C GLN A 72 -20.02 -6.93 -8.91
N ASP A 73 -18.70 -6.90 -9.04
CA ASP A 73 -17.81 -7.91 -8.47
C ASP A 73 -16.75 -7.30 -7.55
N ALA A 74 -15.99 -8.16 -6.86
CA ALA A 74 -14.95 -7.72 -5.93
C ALA A 74 -13.86 -6.87 -6.60
N ILE A 75 -13.62 -7.07 -7.90
CA ILE A 75 -12.60 -6.34 -8.67
C ILE A 75 -13.05 -4.88 -8.85
N ALA A 76 -14.29 -4.65 -9.30
CA ALA A 76 -14.85 -3.31 -9.47
C ALA A 76 -14.88 -2.53 -8.15
N PHE A 77 -15.30 -3.18 -7.05
CA PHE A 77 -15.28 -2.59 -5.72
C PHE A 77 -13.87 -2.25 -5.26
N SER A 78 -12.91 -3.18 -5.39
CA SER A 78 -11.52 -2.96 -4.99
C SER A 78 -10.88 -1.80 -5.74
N ALA A 79 -11.11 -1.70 -7.05
CA ALA A 79 -10.61 -0.59 -7.85
C ALA A 79 -11.22 0.76 -7.42
N CYS A 80 -12.52 0.81 -7.12
CA CYS A 80 -13.17 2.01 -6.57
C CYS A 80 -12.63 2.38 -5.18
N MET A 81 -12.38 1.40 -4.31
CA MET A 81 -11.78 1.62 -3.00
C MET A 81 -10.38 2.20 -3.13
N SER A 82 -9.54 1.64 -4.00
CA SER A 82 -8.19 2.16 -4.28
C SER A 82 -8.24 3.58 -4.86
N ALA A 83 -9.19 3.88 -5.76
CA ALA A 83 -9.40 5.23 -6.28
C ALA A 83 -9.78 6.21 -5.15
N CYS A 84 -10.72 5.83 -4.29
CA CYS A 84 -11.11 6.61 -3.10
C CYS A 84 -9.91 6.87 -2.18
N SER A 85 -9.09 5.86 -1.88
CA SER A 85 -7.87 6.02 -1.08
C SER A 85 -6.86 6.97 -1.74
N ALA A 86 -6.69 6.91 -3.06
CA ALA A 86 -5.83 7.85 -3.79
C ALA A 86 -6.38 9.29 -3.74
N GLY A 87 -7.70 9.45 -3.73
CA GLY A 87 -8.41 10.73 -3.54
C GLY A 87 -8.58 11.18 -2.09
N SER A 88 -7.91 10.54 -1.13
CA SER A 88 -8.05 10.79 0.31
C SER A 88 -9.49 10.65 0.85
N GLN A 89 -10.35 9.90 0.18
CA GLN A 89 -11.74 9.62 0.56
C GLN A 89 -11.84 8.31 1.36
N TRP A 90 -11.09 8.21 2.46
CA TRP A 90 -11.02 6.99 3.27
C TRP A 90 -12.39 6.50 3.76
N ALA A 91 -13.27 7.41 4.16
CA ALA A 91 -14.60 7.06 4.65
C ALA A 91 -15.44 6.36 3.57
N ARG A 92 -15.36 6.84 2.32
CA ARG A 92 -16.04 6.23 1.18
C ARG A 92 -15.47 4.85 0.85
N ALA A 93 -14.15 4.69 0.92
CA ALA A 93 -13.51 3.38 0.73
C ALA A 93 -14.01 2.35 1.77
N LEU A 94 -14.17 2.75 3.03
CA LEU A 94 -14.72 1.87 4.07
C LEU A 94 -16.20 1.54 3.84
N LEU A 95 -17.01 2.51 3.40
CA LEU A 95 -18.41 2.26 3.03
C LEU A 95 -18.53 1.25 1.88
N LEU A 96 -17.67 1.36 0.86
CA LEU A 96 -17.60 0.39 -0.24
C LEU A 96 -17.23 -1.01 0.25
N PHE A 97 -16.30 -1.11 1.19
CA PHE A 97 -15.90 -2.39 1.75
C PHE A 97 -17.08 -3.08 2.46
N GLU A 98 -17.83 -2.36 3.28
CA GLU A 98 -19.02 -2.92 3.94
C GLU A 98 -20.11 -3.28 2.91
N ARG A 99 -20.30 -2.46 1.86
CA ARG A 99 -21.21 -2.80 0.74
C ARG A 99 -20.78 -4.09 0.04
N LEU A 100 -19.48 -4.28 -0.23
CA LEU A 100 -18.95 -5.51 -0.82
C LEU A 100 -19.19 -6.72 0.08
N ARG A 101 -19.02 -6.59 1.40
CA ARG A 101 -19.27 -7.68 2.37
C ARG A 101 -20.73 -8.09 2.43
N GLY A 102 -21.66 -7.16 2.19
CA GLY A 102 -23.10 -7.43 2.13
C GLY A 102 -23.58 -7.98 0.78
N LEU A 103 -22.74 -8.00 -0.25
CA LEU A 103 -23.15 -8.37 -1.61
C LEU A 103 -23.28 -9.89 -1.74
N ARG A 104 -24.46 -10.38 -2.16
CA ARG A 104 -24.66 -11.80 -2.46
C ARG A 104 -23.86 -12.18 -3.72
N GLY A 105 -23.08 -13.26 -3.63
CA GLY A 105 -22.31 -13.79 -4.76
C GLY A 105 -20.93 -13.15 -4.97
N ALA A 106 -20.54 -12.17 -4.14
CA ALA A 106 -19.19 -11.65 -4.09
C ALA A 106 -18.62 -11.81 -2.67
N ARG A 107 -17.30 -11.99 -2.57
CA ARG A 107 -16.59 -12.02 -1.28
C ARG A 107 -15.45 -11.03 -1.36
N ALA A 108 -15.23 -10.31 -0.26
CA ALA A 108 -14.04 -9.49 -0.11
C ALA A 108 -12.80 -10.38 -0.18
N ASP A 109 -11.94 -10.11 -1.15
CA ASP A 109 -10.65 -10.78 -1.29
C ASP A 109 -9.55 -9.98 -0.59
N ARG A 110 -8.31 -10.47 -0.67
CA ARG A 110 -7.15 -9.81 -0.06
C ARG A 110 -6.94 -8.38 -0.57
N ILE A 111 -7.30 -8.08 -1.82
CA ILE A 111 -7.15 -6.74 -2.39
C ILE A 111 -8.13 -5.78 -1.70
N ALA A 112 -9.40 -6.17 -1.56
CA ALA A 112 -10.40 -5.39 -0.85
C ALA A 112 -10.02 -5.16 0.63
N PHE A 113 -9.54 -6.20 1.33
CA PHE A 113 -9.05 -6.06 2.70
C PHE A 113 -7.89 -5.07 2.81
N ASN A 114 -6.86 -5.21 1.96
CA ASN A 114 -5.71 -4.31 1.97
C ASN A 114 -6.12 -2.85 1.70
N ALA A 115 -7.04 -2.62 0.75
CA ALA A 115 -7.55 -1.29 0.46
C ALA A 115 -8.35 -0.70 1.65
N ALA A 116 -9.14 -1.51 2.36
CA ALA A 116 -9.84 -1.08 3.56
C ALA A 116 -8.87 -0.75 4.71
N ILE A 117 -7.85 -1.57 4.94
CA ILE A 117 -6.81 -1.33 5.95
C ILE A 117 -6.06 -0.02 5.62
N GLN A 118 -5.72 0.21 4.35
CA GLN A 118 -5.08 1.45 3.92
C GLN A 118 -5.98 2.68 4.14
N ALA A 119 -7.28 2.55 3.86
CA ALA A 119 -8.24 3.60 4.18
C ALA A 119 -8.30 3.87 5.69
N CYS A 120 -8.27 2.84 6.53
CA CYS A 120 -8.15 3.02 7.99
C CYS A 120 -6.87 3.76 8.38
N ALA A 121 -5.72 3.49 7.75
CA ALA A 121 -4.49 4.22 7.99
C ALA A 121 -4.64 5.72 7.69
N GLN A 122 -5.25 6.06 6.54
CA GLN A 122 -5.52 7.44 6.14
C GLN A 122 -6.51 8.17 7.05
N GLY A 123 -7.44 7.44 7.65
CA GLY A 123 -8.41 7.96 8.61
C GLY A 123 -7.94 7.92 10.07
N SER A 124 -6.69 7.53 10.35
CA SER A 124 -6.15 7.33 11.71
C SER A 124 -6.95 6.33 12.57
N LEU A 125 -7.56 5.32 11.94
CA LEU A 125 -8.43 4.31 12.57
C LEU A 125 -7.65 3.01 12.83
N TRP A 126 -6.61 3.06 13.67
CA TRP A 126 -5.68 1.94 13.86
C TRP A 126 -6.36 0.69 14.46
N GLU A 127 -7.33 0.83 15.38
CA GLU A 127 -8.05 -0.33 15.93
C GLU A 127 -8.82 -1.09 14.85
N ARG A 128 -9.49 -0.35 13.95
CA ARG A 128 -10.26 -0.93 12.85
C ARG A 128 -9.33 -1.57 11.82
N ALA A 129 -8.20 -0.94 11.50
CA ALA A 129 -7.17 -1.51 10.64
C ALA A 129 -6.68 -2.87 11.18
N LEU A 130 -6.37 -2.93 12.48
CA LEU A 130 -5.93 -4.15 13.15
C LEU A 130 -7.01 -5.24 13.15
N TRP A 131 -8.26 -4.86 13.42
CA TRP A 131 -9.39 -5.80 13.37
C TRP A 131 -9.59 -6.40 11.97
N LEU A 132 -9.53 -5.57 10.92
CA LEU A 132 -9.62 -6.03 9.53
C LEU A 132 -8.45 -6.94 9.16
N PHE A 133 -7.23 -6.56 9.55
CA PHE A 133 -6.02 -7.36 9.34
C PHE A 133 -6.10 -8.72 10.02
N ARG A 134 -6.60 -8.80 11.26
CA ARG A 134 -6.79 -10.08 11.97
C ARG A 134 -7.92 -10.93 11.38
N SER A 135 -8.88 -10.31 10.71
CA SER A 135 -10.03 -10.98 10.09
C SER A 135 -9.73 -11.51 8.68
N MET A 136 -8.61 -11.11 8.07
CA MET A 136 -8.31 -11.48 6.69
C MET A 136 -7.67 -12.88 6.58
N PRO A 137 -7.99 -13.64 5.53
CA PRO A 137 -7.32 -14.91 5.28
C PRO A 137 -5.94 -14.67 4.65
N ALA A 138 -4.91 -15.34 5.18
CA ALA A 138 -3.54 -15.34 4.68
C ALA A 138 -2.96 -13.93 4.38
N PRO A 139 -2.63 -13.14 5.43
CA PRO A 139 -1.95 -11.87 5.26
C PRO A 139 -0.63 -12.02 4.50
N THR A 140 -0.28 -10.99 3.72
CA THR A 140 0.97 -10.93 2.94
C THR A 140 1.73 -9.65 3.21
N ILE A 141 2.91 -9.48 2.63
CA ILE A 141 3.70 -8.25 2.80
C ILE A 141 2.90 -6.96 2.54
N VAL A 142 2.00 -6.95 1.54
CA VAL A 142 1.13 -5.80 1.26
C VAL A 142 0.16 -5.53 2.42
N SER A 143 -0.36 -6.58 3.04
CA SER A 143 -1.28 -6.51 4.18
C SER A 143 -0.58 -6.02 5.44
N PHE A 144 0.63 -6.53 5.70
CA PHE A 144 1.46 -6.10 6.82
C PHE A 144 1.89 -4.64 6.66
N ASN A 145 2.33 -4.24 5.46
CA ASN A 145 2.68 -2.85 5.17
C ASN A 145 1.50 -1.90 5.42
N ALA A 146 0.28 -2.27 5.01
CA ALA A 146 -0.92 -1.46 5.23
C ALA A 146 -1.29 -1.33 6.72
N VAL A 147 -1.23 -2.43 7.50
CA VAL A 147 -1.56 -2.36 8.94
C VAL A 147 -0.47 -1.63 9.73
N LEU A 148 0.80 -1.75 9.33
CA LEU A 148 1.92 -1.01 9.93
C LEU A 148 1.84 0.48 9.61
N ASP A 149 1.34 0.87 8.44
CA ASP A 149 1.03 2.27 8.15
C ASP A 149 -0.06 2.81 9.09
N ALA A 150 -1.08 2.02 9.40
CA ALA A 150 -2.12 2.41 10.36
C ALA A 150 -1.60 2.46 11.81
N ALA A 151 -0.63 1.61 12.17
CA ALA A 151 -0.07 1.51 13.51
C ALA A 151 1.13 2.44 13.75
N ARG A 152 1.44 3.38 12.84
CA ARG A 152 2.65 4.20 12.87
C ARG A 152 2.88 4.97 14.17
N GLN A 153 1.80 5.46 14.79
CA GLN A 153 1.86 6.20 16.06
C GLN A 153 1.79 5.26 17.30
N ARG A 154 1.91 3.95 17.10
CA ARG A 154 1.84 2.92 18.14
C ARG A 154 3.09 2.03 18.09
N PRO A 155 4.26 2.51 18.56
CA PRO A 155 5.55 1.82 18.42
C PRO A 155 5.53 0.36 18.89
N ALA A 156 4.96 0.07 20.07
CA ALA A 156 4.89 -1.28 20.60
C ALA A 156 4.07 -2.23 19.71
N LEU A 157 2.90 -1.77 19.24
CA LEU A 157 2.07 -2.53 18.32
C LEU A 157 2.76 -2.72 16.95
N ALA A 158 3.45 -1.69 16.46
CA ALA A 158 4.18 -1.76 15.20
C ALA A 158 5.31 -2.80 15.27
N CYS A 159 6.07 -2.85 16.37
CA CYS A 159 7.07 -3.90 16.61
C CYS A 159 6.42 -5.30 16.68
N GLU A 160 5.31 -5.46 17.42
CA GLU A 160 4.60 -6.74 17.52
C GLU A 160 4.15 -7.26 16.13
N LEU A 161 3.56 -6.37 15.32
CA LEU A 161 3.11 -6.71 13.97
C LEU A 161 4.28 -7.01 13.03
N TRP A 162 5.40 -6.29 13.17
CA TRP A 162 6.62 -6.56 12.41
C TRP A 162 7.19 -7.94 12.72
N GLU A 163 7.31 -8.29 14.01
CA GLU A 163 7.75 -9.61 14.46
C GLU A 163 6.83 -10.73 13.99
N GLN A 164 5.52 -10.53 14.04
CA GLN A 164 4.56 -11.47 13.44
C GLN A 164 4.82 -11.65 11.93
N GLY A 165 5.20 -10.59 11.23
CA GLY A 165 5.57 -10.64 9.82
C GLY A 165 6.84 -11.46 9.57
N LEU A 166 7.88 -11.23 10.37
CA LEU A 166 9.13 -12.02 10.34
C LEU A 166 8.85 -13.50 10.61
N ALA A 167 8.08 -13.82 11.66
CA ALA A 167 7.74 -15.20 12.03
C ALA A 167 6.95 -15.93 10.95
N LYS A 168 6.14 -15.22 10.16
CA LYS A 168 5.43 -15.77 8.99
C LYS A 168 6.28 -15.81 7.73
N GLY A 169 7.52 -15.32 7.79
CA GLY A 169 8.43 -15.27 6.64
C GLY A 169 7.98 -14.31 5.54
N VAL A 170 7.18 -13.27 5.85
CA VAL A 170 6.81 -12.25 4.85
C VAL A 170 7.90 -11.20 4.65
N TYR A 171 8.75 -11.00 5.67
CA TYR A 171 9.91 -10.12 5.64
C TYR A 171 11.18 -10.98 5.62
N GLN A 172 11.63 -11.33 4.43
CA GLN A 172 12.86 -12.12 4.21
C GLN A 172 13.98 -11.20 3.74
N ASP A 173 15.22 -11.54 4.09
CA ASP A 173 16.43 -10.85 3.63
C ASP A 173 16.46 -9.34 3.89
N VAL A 174 15.68 -8.88 4.89
CA VAL A 174 15.64 -7.47 5.29
C VAL A 174 16.88 -7.05 6.07
N GLU A 175 17.60 -7.99 6.69
CA GLU A 175 18.82 -7.75 7.46
C GLU A 175 19.96 -8.62 6.93
N HIS A 176 21.10 -7.99 6.67
CA HIS A 176 22.36 -8.68 6.40
C HIS A 176 23.47 -8.07 7.29
N TRP A 177 24.27 -8.91 7.94
CA TRP A 177 25.34 -8.44 8.83
C TRP A 177 26.64 -9.21 8.61
N GLN A 178 27.75 -8.49 8.43
CA GLN A 178 29.08 -9.05 8.23
C GLN A 178 30.14 -8.21 8.95
N GLY A 179 30.88 -8.84 9.87
CA GLY A 179 31.90 -8.16 10.66
C GLY A 179 31.31 -7.02 11.50
N SER A 180 31.81 -5.80 11.30
CA SER A 180 31.35 -4.58 11.97
C SER A 180 30.36 -3.76 11.13
N SER A 181 29.81 -4.33 10.05
CA SER A 181 28.89 -3.61 9.18
C SER A 181 27.63 -4.41 8.91
N GLY A 182 26.49 -3.73 8.89
CA GLY A 182 25.22 -4.32 8.52
C GLY A 182 24.43 -3.47 7.53
N VAL A 183 23.47 -4.12 6.90
CA VAL A 183 22.49 -3.52 6.01
C VAL A 183 21.10 -3.87 6.51
N LEU A 184 20.24 -2.86 6.65
CA LEU A 184 18.81 -3.02 6.85
C LEU A 184 18.10 -2.52 5.58
N ASP A 185 17.52 -3.43 4.81
CA ASP A 185 16.92 -3.11 3.52
C ASP A 185 15.40 -2.85 3.62
N LEU A 186 15.01 -1.59 3.39
CA LEU A 186 13.65 -1.10 3.51
C LEU A 186 13.04 -0.65 2.16
N HIS A 187 13.75 -0.78 1.03
CA HIS A 187 13.36 -0.12 -0.23
C HIS A 187 12.02 -0.58 -0.82
N ARG A 188 11.51 -1.75 -0.41
CA ARG A 188 10.20 -2.29 -0.84
C ARG A 188 9.11 -2.15 0.22
N LEU A 189 9.42 -1.53 1.36
CA LEU A 189 8.52 -1.42 2.48
C LEU A 189 7.73 -0.10 2.40
N SER A 190 6.55 -0.10 3.04
CA SER A 190 5.85 1.16 3.29
C SER A 190 6.56 1.98 4.37
N GLU A 191 6.14 3.22 4.57
CA GLU A 191 6.71 4.08 5.61
C GLU A 191 6.52 3.49 7.01
N GLY A 192 5.32 3.02 7.34
CA GLY A 192 5.02 2.42 8.62
C GLY A 192 5.79 1.13 8.85
N ALA A 193 5.93 0.29 7.82
CA ALA A 193 6.75 -0.91 7.90
C ALA A 193 8.24 -0.59 8.08
N SER A 194 8.75 0.46 7.40
CA SER A 194 10.13 0.91 7.54
C SER A 194 10.43 1.44 8.94
N VAL A 195 9.53 2.24 9.50
CA VAL A 195 9.63 2.74 10.89
C VAL A 195 9.59 1.58 11.87
N ALA A 196 8.65 0.63 11.70
CA ALA A 196 8.55 -0.56 12.55
C ALA A 196 9.83 -1.41 12.50
N ALA A 197 10.40 -1.61 11.32
CA ALA A 197 11.66 -2.34 11.12
C ALA A 197 12.82 -1.69 11.89
N VAL A 198 12.95 -0.36 11.80
CA VAL A 198 14.01 0.39 12.50
C VAL A 198 13.82 0.32 14.01
N LEU A 199 12.60 0.55 14.51
CA LEU A 199 12.29 0.45 15.94
C LEU A 199 12.59 -0.95 16.49
N TRP A 200 12.11 -1.98 15.79
CA TRP A 200 12.37 -3.37 16.13
C TRP A 200 13.87 -3.68 16.12
N TRP A 201 14.60 -3.23 15.09
CA TRP A 201 16.03 -3.50 14.97
C TRP A 201 16.81 -2.84 16.12
N LEU A 202 16.49 -1.59 16.45
CA LEU A 202 17.12 -0.89 17.58
C LEU A 202 16.86 -1.58 18.91
N GLN A 203 15.66 -2.11 19.12
CA GLN A 203 15.27 -2.77 20.37
C GLN A 203 15.84 -4.19 20.51
N THR A 204 15.93 -4.94 19.41
CA THR A 204 16.15 -6.40 19.47
C THR A 204 17.47 -6.87 18.87
N ARG A 205 18.01 -6.13 17.90
CA ARG A 205 19.24 -6.52 17.17
C ARG A 205 20.43 -5.68 17.59
N ALA A 206 20.25 -4.38 17.71
CA ALA A 206 21.34 -3.45 17.98
C ALA A 206 22.20 -3.82 19.20
N PRO A 207 21.64 -4.25 20.36
CA PRO A 207 22.45 -4.57 21.54
C PRO A 207 23.48 -5.68 21.27
N ALA A 208 23.13 -6.67 20.43
CA ALA A 208 24.02 -7.78 20.07
C ALA A 208 24.99 -7.45 18.92
N ARG A 209 24.71 -6.39 18.16
CA ARG A 209 25.51 -5.96 17.00
C ARG A 209 26.46 -4.81 17.31
N ALA A 210 26.20 -4.07 18.38
CA ALA A 210 26.98 -2.94 18.78
C ALA A 210 28.39 -3.39 19.22
N SER A 211 29.39 -2.91 18.48
CA SER A 211 30.80 -3.13 18.75
C SER A 211 31.58 -1.90 18.29
N ARG A 212 32.85 -1.77 18.68
CA ARG A 212 33.66 -0.61 18.30
C ARG A 212 33.77 -0.50 16.77
N GLY A 213 33.26 0.60 16.21
CA GLY A 213 33.24 0.85 14.77
C GLY A 213 32.09 0.16 14.03
N ALA A 214 31.09 -0.33 14.75
CA ALA A 214 29.91 -0.96 14.15
C ALA A 214 29.07 0.08 13.40
N ARG A 215 28.69 -0.24 12.15
CA ARG A 215 27.87 0.62 11.29
C ARG A 215 26.66 -0.12 10.74
N LEU A 216 25.54 0.58 10.64
CA LEU A 216 24.35 0.11 9.95
C LEU A 216 24.03 1.03 8.77
N SER A 217 23.92 0.47 7.57
CA SER A 217 23.41 1.14 6.38
C SER A 217 21.93 0.77 6.20
N ILE A 218 21.05 1.75 6.34
CA ILE A 218 19.61 1.58 6.14
C ILE A 218 19.24 1.99 4.71
N VAL A 219 18.84 1.03 3.87
CA VAL A 219 18.51 1.28 2.47
C VAL A 219 17.05 1.67 2.35
N THR A 220 16.77 2.93 2.01
CA THR A 220 15.40 3.44 1.84
C THR A 220 14.99 3.53 0.36
N GLY A 221 15.92 3.24 -0.55
CA GLY A 221 15.70 3.27 -2.00
C GLY A 221 15.81 4.66 -2.62
N TRP A 222 15.88 4.70 -3.96
CA TRP A 222 15.84 5.92 -4.75
C TRP A 222 14.39 6.14 -5.16
N GLY A 223 13.82 7.31 -4.90
CA GLY A 223 12.45 7.67 -5.31
C GLY A 223 12.15 7.66 -6.83
N ARG A 224 12.98 7.00 -7.67
CA ARG A 224 12.82 6.90 -9.13
C ARG A 224 11.64 6.01 -9.55
N SER A 225 11.18 5.09 -8.70
CA SER A 225 9.98 4.28 -8.95
C SER A 225 8.69 4.94 -8.42
N ARG A 226 8.76 6.21 -7.97
CA ARG A 226 7.61 6.93 -7.42
C ARG A 226 6.60 7.21 -8.53
N LEU A 227 5.47 6.53 -8.47
CA LEU A 227 4.29 6.95 -9.22
C LEU A 227 3.79 8.29 -8.63
N PRO A 228 3.23 9.21 -9.44
CA PRO A 228 2.83 10.56 -8.98
C PRO A 228 1.89 10.60 -7.76
N HIS A 229 1.20 9.50 -7.48
CA HIS A 229 0.29 9.37 -6.34
C HIS A 229 0.94 8.81 -5.06
N GLN A 230 2.20 8.35 -5.09
CA GLN A 230 2.92 7.89 -3.89
C GLN A 230 3.48 9.11 -3.14
N ARG A 231 2.76 9.55 -2.11
CA ARG A 231 3.10 10.70 -1.26
C ARG A 231 4.10 10.40 -0.12
N GLY A 232 4.63 9.17 -0.05
CA GLY A 232 5.42 8.72 1.08
C GLY A 232 6.92 9.00 0.98
N ASP A 233 7.53 9.42 2.08
CA ASP A 233 8.97 9.62 2.25
C ASP A 233 9.51 8.71 3.37
N VAL A 234 9.84 7.47 3.00
CA VAL A 234 10.47 6.49 3.89
C VAL A 234 11.73 7.06 4.54
N ARG A 235 12.57 7.78 3.77
CA ARG A 235 13.82 8.35 4.26
C ARG A 235 13.55 9.36 5.37
N ALA A 236 12.62 10.29 5.17
CA ALA A 236 12.29 11.29 6.16
C ALA A 236 11.77 10.66 7.47
N HIS A 237 10.90 9.66 7.38
CA HIS A 237 10.37 8.97 8.55
C HIS A 237 11.44 8.17 9.29
N VAL A 238 12.30 7.43 8.58
CA VAL A 238 13.42 6.72 9.19
C VAL A 238 14.37 7.69 9.90
N LEU A 239 14.72 8.81 9.27
CA LEU A 239 15.55 9.84 9.91
C LEU A 239 14.91 10.41 11.18
N ALA A 240 13.59 10.64 11.18
CA ALA A 240 12.89 11.09 12.38
C ALA A 240 12.96 10.04 13.51
N THR A 241 12.68 8.77 13.20
CA THR A 241 12.78 7.66 14.15
C THR A 241 14.19 7.51 14.74
N LEU A 242 15.23 7.65 13.91
CA LEU A 242 16.63 7.58 14.39
C LEU A 242 16.95 8.74 15.34
N ARG A 243 16.49 9.96 15.04
CA ARG A 243 16.69 11.13 15.92
C ARG A 243 15.97 10.97 17.25
N GLU A 244 14.75 10.44 17.25
CA GLU A 244 13.99 10.12 18.47
C GLU A 244 14.72 9.08 19.32
N ALA A 245 15.42 8.14 18.69
CA ALA A 245 16.30 7.18 19.34
C ALA A 245 17.68 7.74 19.73
N GLY A 246 17.91 9.06 19.60
CA GLY A 246 19.18 9.71 19.94
C GLY A 246 20.33 9.45 18.97
N MET A 247 20.04 8.91 17.78
CA MET A 247 21.04 8.61 16.76
C MET A 247 21.10 9.68 15.67
N GLN A 248 22.28 9.86 15.10
CA GLN A 248 22.52 10.77 13.99
C GLN A 248 22.96 10.03 12.74
N ALA A 249 22.40 10.42 11.61
CA ALA A 249 22.84 9.94 10.31
C ALA A 249 24.23 10.51 9.99
N LEU A 250 25.11 9.64 9.52
CA LEU A 250 26.43 9.99 9.02
C LEU A 250 26.32 10.61 7.62
N PRO A 251 27.25 11.51 7.24
CA PRO A 251 27.38 11.96 5.86
C PRO A 251 27.60 10.76 4.93
N THR A 252 26.86 10.72 3.82
CA THR A 252 26.95 9.65 2.82
C THR A 252 26.70 10.23 1.43
N ASP A 253 27.46 9.75 0.44
CA ASP A 253 27.27 10.13 -0.97
C ASP A 253 26.11 9.35 -1.62
N ASN A 254 25.59 8.33 -0.94
CA ASN A 254 24.48 7.53 -1.42
C ASN A 254 23.14 8.06 -0.90
N ALA A 255 22.45 8.84 -1.72
CA ALA A 255 21.12 9.38 -1.40
C ALA A 255 20.05 8.30 -1.10
N GLY A 256 20.28 7.04 -1.52
CA GLY A 256 19.39 5.92 -1.28
C GLY A 256 19.60 5.18 0.05
N SER A 257 20.64 5.52 0.83
CA SER A 257 20.93 4.91 2.13
C SER A 257 21.10 5.94 3.24
N ILE A 258 20.85 5.51 4.47
CA ILE A 258 21.12 6.27 5.69
C ILE A 258 22.12 5.45 6.50
N ASP A 259 23.33 5.97 6.64
CA ASP A 259 24.37 5.30 7.41
C ASP A 259 24.35 5.82 8.84
N VAL A 260 24.41 4.93 9.83
CA VAL A 260 24.45 5.29 11.26
C VAL A 260 25.56 4.53 11.97
N ASP A 261 26.22 5.21 12.90
CA ASP A 261 27.14 4.57 13.85
C ASP A 261 26.31 3.93 14.98
N VAL A 262 26.45 2.62 15.12
CA VAL A 262 25.75 1.84 16.16
C VAL A 262 26.69 1.38 17.27
N SER A 263 27.96 1.83 17.25
CA SER A 263 28.95 1.53 18.28
C SER A 263 28.52 2.03 19.67
N ALA A 264 27.83 3.17 19.71
CA ALA A 264 27.35 3.78 20.95
C ALA A 264 26.20 3.02 21.61
N LEU A 265 25.58 2.07 20.90
CA LEU A 265 24.53 1.20 21.45
C LEU A 265 25.11 0.01 22.23
N ALA A 266 26.44 -0.08 22.34
CA ALA A 266 27.12 -1.13 23.11
C ALA A 266 26.95 -0.84 24.60
N GLY A 267 26.14 -1.65 25.29
CA GLY A 267 26.00 -1.60 26.75
C GLY A 267 24.83 -0.76 27.28
N VAL A 268 23.85 -0.40 26.46
CA VAL A 268 22.54 0.08 26.95
C VAL A 268 21.68 -1.15 27.26
N ASN A 269 21.78 -1.66 28.49
CA ASN A 269 20.85 -2.65 29.06
C ASN A 269 19.80 -1.95 29.92
#